data_AF-A0AA36IEF1-F1
#
_entry.id   AF-A0AA36IEF1-F1
#
_cell.length_a   1.000
_cell.length_b   1.000
_cell.length_c   1.000
_cell.angle_alpha   90.00
_cell.angle_beta   90.00
_cell.angle_gamma   90.00
#
_symmetry.space_group_name_H-M   'P 1'
#
loop_
_entity.id
_entity.type
_entity.pdbx_description
1 polymer ?
#
loop_
_entity_poly.entity_id
_entity_poly.type
_entity_poly.pdbx_seq_one_letter_code
_entity_poly.pdbx_strand_id
1 'polypeptide(L)'
;MSRPRSRAMVALALTLTATSHFFNLRCFVQPSARYPTRPAGCSHVCYAFPGAESLVATINNGFTAVENANKVLQFGDLLQKWSSVMPGAKLKLEVDKSSEAEVLKHVEKLCKEIAHEVDNNKTISVLGMSQQRQVTLGTRVVDGTPFQKLMTKVLAVNRSGCTAVHAEPGVGKSIASLRALPAGRVSKNYTVLLDGGFRAEMMRFFRVTSFDLVVSVARLVFPALTQAGVCMNMIFDNGVEEDEDFHKSRTEWISLLKAAYESGHHLIVVTQSEALAMKIGSLNGERSRVSAEQEAPVKYRWAKEQAREYLGYLLEARNIQPEAVDVDKLLSSCSIPDVYGGWKPIAMSNYLDFNETPVVLSSAAPQPPPAVWVCQLGSPDGKDFEIVGNAFKITASVSDVDDLKKAIDPSFSPFQSSKIDIYSQKEEGWVREDEEAAVNRGKSKADCYGFMLPAGAAGAA
;
A
#
# COMPACT_ATOMS: atom_id res chain seq x y z
N MET A 1 5.43 44.39 29.31
CA MET A 1 5.80 43.26 28.43
C MET A 1 4.78 42.14 28.61
N SER A 2 3.79 41.99 27.70
CA SER A 2 2.77 40.91 27.76
C SER A 2 2.04 40.63 26.42
N ARG A 3 2.63 41.00 25.27
CA ARG A 3 1.93 40.97 23.96
C ARG A 3 1.95 39.65 23.14
N PRO A 4 2.86 38.66 23.32
CA PRO A 4 2.89 37.49 22.41
C PRO A 4 1.78 36.45 22.69
N ARG A 5 1.39 36.25 23.96
CA ARG A 5 0.34 35.27 24.33
C ARG A 5 -1.06 35.68 23.85
N SER A 6 -1.35 36.98 23.86
CA SER A 6 -2.63 37.51 23.36
C SER A 6 -2.78 37.29 21.85
N ARG A 7 -1.71 37.44 21.07
CA ARG A 7 -1.74 37.22 19.61
C ARG A 7 -1.94 35.75 19.24
N ALA A 8 -1.32 34.82 19.97
CA ALA A 8 -1.50 33.40 19.77
C ALA A 8 -2.94 32.92 20.08
N MET A 9 -3.54 33.45 21.16
CA MET A 9 -4.94 33.15 21.52
C MET A 9 -5.93 33.69 20.47
N VAL A 10 -5.69 34.88 19.94
CA VAL A 10 -6.52 35.46 18.88
C VAL A 10 -6.40 34.67 17.57
N ALA A 11 -5.18 34.23 17.20
CA ALA A 11 -4.97 33.39 16.01
C ALA A 11 -5.64 32.00 16.15
N LEU A 12 -5.61 31.41 17.34
CA LEU A 12 -6.30 30.15 17.64
C LEU A 12 -7.82 30.32 17.55
N ALA A 13 -8.36 31.39 18.13
CA ALA A 13 -9.79 31.69 18.09
C ALA A 13 -10.26 31.88 16.63
N LEU A 14 -9.53 32.65 15.82
CA LEU A 14 -9.86 32.87 14.41
C LEU A 14 -9.84 31.57 13.58
N THR A 15 -8.85 30.69 13.83
CA THR A 15 -8.75 29.39 13.16
C THR A 15 -9.92 28.48 13.53
N LEU A 16 -10.32 28.45 14.81
CA LEU A 16 -11.48 27.68 15.27
C LEU A 16 -12.80 28.21 14.68
N THR A 17 -12.97 29.53 14.60
CA THR A 17 -14.17 30.15 13.99
C THR A 17 -14.25 29.87 12.49
N ALA A 18 -13.13 29.92 11.76
CA ALA A 18 -13.06 29.57 10.34
C ALA A 18 -13.39 28.09 10.09
N THR A 19 -12.91 27.19 10.97
CA THR A 19 -13.16 25.75 10.87
C THR A 19 -14.63 25.42 11.17
N SER A 20 -15.25 26.11 12.13
CA SER A 20 -16.69 25.99 12.44
C SER A 20 -17.57 26.45 11.29
N HIS A 21 -17.24 27.57 10.63
CA HIS A 21 -17.95 28.02 9.42
C HIS A 21 -17.82 27.04 8.25
N PHE A 22 -16.66 26.40 8.10
CA PHE A 22 -16.44 25.37 7.08
C PHE A 22 -17.28 24.10 7.33
N PHE A 23 -17.46 23.72 8.60
CA PHE A 23 -18.31 22.59 8.98
C PHE A 23 -19.80 22.87 8.69
N ASN A 24 -20.27 24.09 8.98
CA ASN A 24 -21.65 24.51 8.67
C ASN A 24 -21.93 24.57 7.15
N LEU A 25 -20.92 24.88 6.33
CA LEU A 25 -21.05 24.86 4.86
C LEU A 25 -21.14 23.42 4.30
N ARG A 26 -20.50 22.42 4.93
CA ARG A 26 -20.61 21.02 4.52
C ARG A 26 -21.96 20.39 4.85
N CYS A 27 -22.64 20.83 5.89
CA CYS A 27 -24.00 20.38 6.23
C CYS A 27 -25.05 20.78 5.18
N PHE A 28 -24.74 21.72 4.27
CA PHE A 28 -25.63 22.12 3.17
C PHE A 28 -25.50 21.28 1.90
N VAL A 29 -24.53 20.36 1.83
CA VAL A 29 -24.29 19.52 0.64
C VAL A 29 -24.41 18.05 1.01
N GLN A 30 -25.63 17.58 1.23
CA GLN A 30 -25.99 16.18 1.06
C GLN A 30 -26.89 16.04 -0.16
N PRO A 31 -26.62 15.11 -1.10
CA PRO A 31 -27.56 14.79 -2.15
C PRO A 31 -28.56 13.73 -1.65
N SER A 32 -29.85 14.02 -1.72
CA SER A 32 -30.89 12.98 -1.60
C SER A 32 -32.07 13.27 -2.53
N ALA A 33 -32.33 12.27 -3.38
CA ALA A 33 -33.60 11.86 -4.01
C ALA A 33 -34.27 12.71 -5.14
N ARG A 34 -34.51 12.00 -6.25
CA ARG A 34 -35.39 12.24 -7.45
C ARG A 34 -36.84 12.63 -7.04
N TYR A 35 -37.72 13.37 -7.75
CA TYR A 35 -38.16 13.60 -9.18
C TYR A 35 -39.16 14.82 -9.19
N PRO A 36 -39.89 15.24 -10.26
CA PRO A 36 -39.64 15.40 -11.71
C PRO A 36 -40.02 16.80 -12.31
N THR A 37 -39.60 17.05 -13.57
CA THR A 37 -40.17 17.94 -14.65
C THR A 37 -40.46 19.45 -14.43
N ARG A 38 -39.57 20.31 -15.00
CA ARG A 38 -39.66 21.57 -15.83
C ARG A 38 -40.91 22.52 -15.81
N PRO A 39 -40.86 23.80 -16.27
CA PRO A 39 -39.72 24.61 -16.78
C PRO A 39 -39.64 26.12 -16.39
N ALA A 40 -38.48 26.72 -16.77
CA ALA A 40 -38.23 28.09 -17.24
C ALA A 40 -38.27 29.30 -16.27
N GLY A 41 -37.11 29.97 -16.14
CA GLY A 41 -37.02 31.40 -15.85
C GLY A 41 -35.90 31.82 -14.90
N CYS A 42 -35.14 32.85 -15.30
CA CYS A 42 -34.22 33.70 -14.51
C CYS A 42 -32.75 33.28 -14.30
N SER A 43 -31.93 33.87 -15.21
CA SER A 43 -30.82 34.81 -14.95
C SER A 43 -29.69 34.44 -13.98
N HIS A 44 -28.51 34.33 -14.59
CA HIS A 44 -27.17 34.50 -14.04
C HIS A 44 -27.07 35.34 -12.76
N VAL A 45 -26.58 34.71 -11.69
CA VAL A 45 -25.85 35.39 -10.60
C VAL A 45 -24.50 34.70 -10.48
N CYS A 46 -23.47 35.28 -11.10
CA CYS A 46 -22.08 34.90 -10.89
C CYS A 46 -21.61 35.56 -9.57
N TYR A 47 -21.53 34.79 -8.49
CA TYR A 47 -20.72 35.19 -7.33
C TYR A 47 -19.26 34.86 -7.61
N ALA A 48 -18.48 35.87 -7.98
CA ALA A 48 -17.03 35.81 -7.86
C ALA A 48 -16.68 35.90 -6.37
N PHE A 49 -16.08 34.84 -5.82
CA PHE A 49 -15.52 34.85 -4.46
C PHE A 49 -14.09 35.40 -4.50
N PRO A 50 -13.80 36.58 -3.93
CA PRO A 50 -12.42 37.02 -3.70
C PRO A 50 -11.94 36.37 -2.40
N GLY A 51 -10.98 35.45 -2.44
CA GLY A 51 -10.41 34.92 -1.20
C GLY A 51 -9.72 33.55 -1.25
N ALA A 52 -9.63 32.88 -2.40
CA ALA A 52 -8.98 31.56 -2.48
C ALA A 52 -7.53 31.57 -1.98
N GLU A 53 -6.76 32.64 -2.28
CA GLU A 53 -5.36 32.77 -1.83
C GLU A 53 -5.26 32.99 -0.30
N SER A 54 -6.20 33.75 0.27
CA SER A 54 -6.28 33.94 1.73
C SER A 54 -6.60 32.63 2.44
N LEU A 55 -7.49 31.81 1.87
CA LEU A 55 -7.88 30.52 2.44
C LEU A 55 -6.71 29.51 2.40
N VAL A 56 -5.98 29.45 1.29
CA VAL A 56 -4.79 28.59 1.16
C VAL A 56 -3.70 29.01 2.14
N ALA A 57 -3.47 30.32 2.32
CA ALA A 57 -2.52 30.83 3.30
C ALA A 57 -2.93 30.50 4.75
N THR A 58 -4.22 30.61 5.09
CA THR A 58 -4.72 30.25 6.43
C THR A 58 -4.61 28.76 6.70
N ILE A 59 -4.90 27.90 5.71
CA ILE A 59 -4.73 26.44 5.83
C ILE A 59 -3.25 26.09 6.01
N ASN A 60 -2.36 26.67 5.21
CA ASN A 60 -0.92 26.44 5.34
C ASN A 60 -0.38 26.87 6.70
N ASN A 61 -0.81 28.04 7.21
CA ASN A 61 -0.44 28.50 8.56
C ASN A 61 -0.99 27.60 9.67
N GLY A 62 -2.19 27.04 9.48
CA GLY A 62 -2.76 26.02 10.36
C GLY A 62 -1.92 24.73 10.40
N PHE A 63 -1.46 24.26 9.23
CA PHE A 63 -0.53 23.14 9.14
C PHE A 63 0.81 23.43 9.84
N THR A 64 1.38 24.62 9.66
CA THR A 64 2.62 25.04 10.34
C THR A 64 2.45 25.11 11.86
N ALA A 65 1.27 25.51 12.36
CA ALA A 65 0.99 25.52 13.80
C ALA A 65 0.88 24.09 14.39
N VAL A 66 0.28 23.16 13.65
CA VAL A 66 0.25 21.72 14.02
C VAL A 66 1.67 21.12 13.97
N GLU A 67 2.45 21.47 12.95
CA GLU A 67 3.84 21.06 12.79
C GLU A 67 4.72 21.57 13.94
N ASN A 68 4.49 22.81 14.41
CA ASN A 68 5.18 23.36 15.58
C ASN A 68 4.70 22.77 16.91
N ALA A 69 3.42 22.41 17.05
CA ALA A 69 2.93 21.69 18.22
C ALA A 69 3.54 20.27 18.33
N ASN A 70 3.78 19.62 17.18
CA ASN A 70 4.46 18.33 17.10
C ASN A 70 5.97 18.39 17.45
N LYS A 71 6.59 19.58 17.41
CA LYS A 71 8.01 19.79 17.81
C LYS A 71 8.20 19.89 19.33
N VAL A 72 7.16 20.24 20.08
CA VAL A 72 7.26 20.52 21.53
C VAL A 72 7.06 19.27 22.41
N LEU A 73 6.46 18.21 21.87
CA LEU A 73 6.32 16.93 22.58
C LEU A 73 7.50 16.02 22.21
N GLN A 74 8.27 15.58 23.21
CA GLN A 74 9.27 14.54 22.98
C GLN A 74 8.55 13.30 22.46
N PHE A 75 8.77 12.99 21.19
CA PHE A 75 8.01 11.99 20.45
C PHE A 75 8.11 10.60 21.09
N GLY A 76 9.23 10.30 21.76
CA GLY A 76 9.41 9.09 22.57
C GLY A 76 8.37 8.94 23.68
N ASP A 77 8.06 10.00 24.43
CA ASP A 77 7.08 9.96 25.52
C ASP A 77 5.65 9.75 25.00
N LEU A 78 5.33 10.37 23.86
CA LEU A 78 4.04 10.16 23.17
C LEU A 78 3.87 8.72 22.70
N LEU A 79 4.95 8.10 22.22
CA LEU A 79 4.91 6.73 21.72
C LEU A 79 4.85 5.70 22.82
N GLN A 80 5.60 5.88 23.91
CA GLN A 80 5.46 5.04 25.10
C GLN A 80 4.02 5.12 25.65
N LYS A 81 3.43 6.32 25.62
CA LYS A 81 2.01 6.50 25.91
C LYS A 81 1.14 5.73 24.91
N TRP A 82 1.35 5.83 23.60
CA TRP A 82 0.54 5.13 22.59
C TRP A 82 0.72 3.60 22.59
N SER A 83 1.90 3.07 22.90
CA SER A 83 2.16 1.62 23.00
C SER A 83 1.58 1.03 24.29
N SER A 84 1.41 1.84 25.34
CA SER A 84 0.78 1.43 26.61
C SER A 84 -0.76 1.44 26.57
N VAL A 85 -1.36 1.99 25.51
CA VAL A 85 -2.82 2.25 25.42
C VAL A 85 -3.63 1.03 24.98
N MET A 86 -3.03 -0.13 24.72
CA MET A 86 -3.83 -1.32 24.47
C MET A 86 -4.46 -1.87 25.77
N PRO A 87 -5.80 -1.97 25.84
CA PRO A 87 -6.49 -2.55 27.00
C PRO A 87 -6.05 -4.02 27.23
N GLY A 88 -6.05 -4.44 28.50
CA GLY A 88 -5.25 -5.53 29.03
C GLY A 88 -5.26 -6.88 28.29
N ALA A 89 -4.08 -7.53 28.30
CA ALA A 89 -3.73 -8.81 27.67
C ALA A 89 -4.57 -10.06 28.07
N LYS A 90 -5.63 -9.91 28.88
CA LYS A 90 -6.43 -11.03 29.39
C LYS A 90 -7.66 -11.38 28.54
N LEU A 91 -8.01 -10.55 27.56
CA LEU A 91 -9.11 -10.86 26.65
C LEU A 91 -8.56 -11.62 25.45
N LYS A 92 -8.83 -12.93 25.33
CA LYS A 92 -8.48 -13.73 24.14
C LYS A 92 -9.62 -14.68 23.83
N LEU A 93 -10.10 -14.67 22.59
CA LEU A 93 -11.13 -15.60 22.12
C LEU A 93 -10.48 -16.80 21.41
N GLU A 94 -10.82 -18.01 21.87
CA GLU A 94 -10.33 -19.29 21.35
C GLU A 94 -11.38 -19.96 20.45
N VAL A 95 -10.93 -20.55 19.33
CA VAL A 95 -11.80 -21.22 18.33
C VAL A 95 -12.62 -22.35 18.93
N ASP A 96 -12.03 -23.15 19.81
CA ASP A 96 -12.67 -24.37 20.33
C ASP A 96 -13.80 -24.10 21.34
N LYS A 97 -14.04 -22.84 21.69
CA LYS A 97 -15.04 -22.42 22.70
C LYS A 97 -16.05 -21.41 22.18
N SER A 98 -15.80 -20.75 21.05
CA SER A 98 -16.55 -19.57 20.62
C SER A 98 -17.95 -19.90 20.11
N SER A 99 -18.91 -20.00 21.03
CA SER A 99 -20.34 -19.87 20.71
C SER A 99 -20.63 -18.45 20.22
N GLU A 100 -21.71 -18.25 19.46
CA GLU A 100 -22.13 -16.93 18.98
C GLU A 100 -22.29 -15.92 20.14
N ALA A 101 -22.80 -16.37 21.28
CA ALA A 101 -22.94 -15.57 22.48
C ALA A 101 -21.58 -15.09 23.04
N GLU A 102 -20.55 -15.94 22.98
CA GLU A 102 -19.19 -15.56 23.40
C GLU A 102 -18.56 -14.54 22.45
N VAL A 103 -18.76 -14.71 21.13
CA VAL A 103 -18.30 -13.75 20.12
C VAL A 103 -18.94 -12.39 20.36
N LEU A 104 -20.26 -12.34 20.58
CA LEU A 104 -20.97 -11.09 20.86
C LEU A 104 -20.47 -10.41 22.14
N LYS A 105 -20.30 -11.18 23.23
CA LYS A 105 -19.75 -10.65 24.49
C LYS A 105 -18.32 -10.10 24.32
N HIS A 106 -17.50 -10.78 23.51
CA HIS A 106 -16.15 -10.31 23.17
C HIS A 106 -16.18 -9.01 22.38
N VAL A 107 -17.04 -8.93 21.35
CA VAL A 107 -17.25 -7.73 20.53
C VAL A 107 -17.70 -6.55 21.40
N GLU A 108 -18.71 -6.73 22.25
CA GLU A 108 -19.20 -5.68 23.14
C GLU A 108 -18.10 -5.15 24.05
N LYS A 109 -17.28 -6.03 24.61
CA LYS A 109 -16.17 -5.64 25.48
C LYS A 109 -15.10 -4.87 24.71
N LEU A 110 -14.71 -5.35 23.53
CA LEU A 110 -13.73 -4.66 22.68
C LEU A 110 -14.24 -3.28 22.25
N CYS A 111 -15.51 -3.16 21.88
CA CYS A 111 -16.11 -1.89 21.48
C CYS A 111 -16.19 -0.90 22.65
N LYS A 112 -16.61 -1.34 23.84
CA LYS A 112 -16.63 -0.51 25.05
C LYS A 112 -15.25 0.00 25.41
N GLU A 113 -14.23 -0.85 25.31
CA GLU A 113 -12.84 -0.45 25.55
C GLU A 113 -12.37 0.61 24.56
N ILE A 114 -12.57 0.41 23.25
CA ILE A 114 -12.16 1.38 22.22
C ILE A 114 -12.93 2.71 22.37
N ALA A 115 -14.25 2.65 22.56
CA ALA A 115 -15.07 3.85 22.76
C ALA A 115 -14.63 4.63 24.00
N HIS A 116 -14.35 3.94 25.11
CA HIS A 116 -13.81 4.55 26.31
C HIS A 116 -12.47 5.24 26.07
N GLU A 117 -11.54 4.64 25.32
CA GLU A 117 -10.28 5.30 24.99
C GLU A 117 -10.50 6.55 24.11
N VAL A 118 -11.42 6.51 23.15
CA VAL A 118 -11.78 7.66 22.32
C VAL A 118 -12.39 8.79 23.16
N ASP A 119 -13.30 8.47 24.08
CA ASP A 119 -13.92 9.44 25.00
C ASP A 119 -12.90 10.10 25.94
N ASN A 120 -11.85 9.36 26.31
CA ASN A 120 -10.71 9.87 27.07
C ASN A 120 -9.63 10.55 26.21
N ASN A 121 -9.94 10.87 24.95
CA ASN A 121 -9.05 11.52 23.99
C ASN A 121 -7.75 10.74 23.71
N LYS A 122 -7.78 9.42 23.86
CA LYS A 122 -6.71 8.48 23.49
C LYS A 122 -7.07 7.81 22.17
N THR A 123 -7.00 8.62 21.12
CA THR A 123 -7.46 8.27 19.76
C THR A 123 -6.41 7.60 18.89
N ILE A 124 -5.21 7.31 19.44
CA ILE A 124 -4.10 6.70 18.69
C ILE A 124 -3.60 5.47 19.43
N SER A 125 -3.43 4.37 18.71
CA SER A 125 -2.81 3.14 19.19
C SER A 125 -1.79 2.62 18.19
N VAL A 126 -0.73 2.00 18.69
CA VAL A 126 0.33 1.43 17.87
C VAL A 126 0.61 0.00 18.33
N LEU A 127 0.53 -0.94 17.40
CA LEU A 127 0.76 -2.37 17.59
C LEU A 127 1.94 -2.86 16.77
N GLY A 128 2.53 -3.97 17.20
CA GLY A 128 3.54 -4.68 16.41
C GLY A 128 4.92 -4.02 16.34
N MET A 129 5.09 -2.79 16.85
CA MET A 129 6.37 -2.08 16.79
C MET A 129 7.52 -2.93 17.33
N SER A 130 8.48 -3.22 16.45
CA SER A 130 9.71 -3.91 16.81
C SER A 130 10.52 -3.09 17.83
N GLN A 131 11.26 -3.78 18.71
CA GLN A 131 12.14 -3.12 19.69
C GLN A 131 13.16 -2.19 19.00
N GLN A 132 13.65 -2.57 17.81
CA GLN A 132 14.54 -1.73 17.02
C GLN A 132 13.88 -0.40 16.63
N ARG A 133 12.62 -0.39 16.20
CA ARG A 133 11.90 0.86 15.93
C ARG A 133 11.70 1.68 17.19
N GLN A 134 11.42 1.06 18.34
CA GLN A 134 11.30 1.79 19.61
C GLN A 134 12.60 2.53 19.99
N VAL A 135 13.76 1.93 19.72
CA VAL A 135 15.08 2.57 19.93
C VAL A 135 15.31 3.73 18.96
N THR A 136 15.02 3.56 17.66
CA THR A 136 15.13 4.65 16.66
C THR A 136 14.16 5.81 16.93
N LEU A 137 13.06 5.55 17.63
CA LEU A 137 12.07 6.58 18.00
C LEU A 137 12.48 7.40 19.23
N GLY A 138 13.45 6.92 20.01
CA GLY A 138 14.12 7.70 21.05
C GLY A 138 15.15 8.70 20.50
N THR A 139 15.50 8.60 19.22
CA THR A 139 16.40 9.53 18.53
C THR A 139 15.64 10.64 17.80
N ARG A 140 16.31 11.76 17.52
CA ARG A 140 15.77 12.86 16.71
C ARG A 140 15.30 12.32 15.35
N VAL A 141 14.12 12.73 14.92
CA VAL A 141 13.48 12.27 13.67
C VAL A 141 13.34 13.46 12.72
N VAL A 142 13.61 13.24 11.43
CA VAL A 142 13.39 14.24 10.41
C VAL A 142 11.90 14.36 10.08
N ASP A 143 11.38 15.58 10.19
CA ASP A 143 9.99 15.91 9.93
C ASP A 143 9.76 16.42 8.50
N GLY A 144 8.49 16.44 8.09
CA GLY A 144 8.06 17.02 6.82
C GLY A 144 8.51 16.20 5.60
N THR A 145 8.86 14.93 5.79
CA THR A 145 9.25 14.04 4.67
C THR A 145 8.12 13.96 3.64
N PRO A 146 8.43 13.82 2.34
CA PRO A 146 7.40 13.74 1.32
C PRO A 146 6.37 12.64 1.58
N PHE A 147 6.81 11.47 2.06
CA PHE A 147 5.90 10.38 2.41
C PHE A 147 5.04 10.68 3.65
N GLN A 148 5.58 11.40 4.65
CA GLN A 148 4.79 11.87 5.79
C GLN A 148 3.68 12.83 5.33
N LYS A 149 3.98 13.71 4.37
CA LYS A 149 2.99 14.61 3.77
C LYS A 149 1.89 13.84 3.04
N LEU A 150 2.24 12.79 2.28
CA LEU A 150 1.27 11.88 1.68
C LEU A 150 0.36 11.26 2.75
N MET A 151 0.94 10.60 3.75
CA MET A 151 0.17 9.93 4.80
C MET A 151 -0.71 10.90 5.59
N THR A 152 -0.23 12.11 5.84
CA THR A 152 -1.00 13.20 6.46
C THR A 152 -2.24 13.53 5.62
N LYS A 153 -2.09 13.68 4.29
CA LYS A 153 -3.21 13.91 3.39
C LYS A 153 -4.17 12.72 3.39
N VAL A 154 -3.67 11.49 3.26
CA VAL A 154 -4.49 10.27 3.23
C VAL A 154 -5.35 10.14 4.49
N LEU A 155 -4.76 10.37 5.67
CA LEU A 155 -5.46 10.33 6.95
C LEU A 155 -6.46 11.48 7.12
N ALA A 156 -6.11 12.68 6.64
CA ALA A 156 -6.99 13.85 6.75
C ALA A 156 -8.26 13.74 5.89
N VAL A 157 -8.26 12.96 4.80
CA VAL A 157 -9.45 12.80 3.96
C VAL A 157 -10.51 11.92 4.63
N ASN A 158 -10.12 11.04 5.58
CA ASN A 158 -11.02 10.21 6.38
C ASN A 158 -12.07 9.45 5.52
N ARG A 159 -11.60 8.67 4.54
CA ARG A 159 -12.48 7.92 3.62
C ARG A 159 -12.88 6.57 4.22
N SER A 160 -13.99 5.97 3.77
CA SER A 160 -14.31 4.58 4.11
C SER A 160 -13.74 3.57 3.11
N GLY A 161 -13.51 2.33 3.54
CA GLY A 161 -12.98 1.24 2.70
C GLY A 161 -11.46 1.18 2.74
N CYS A 162 -10.82 0.79 1.63
CA CYS A 162 -9.37 0.59 1.55
C CYS A 162 -8.67 1.67 0.74
N THR A 163 -7.49 2.09 1.17
CA THR A 163 -6.57 2.92 0.38
C THR A 163 -5.17 2.33 0.45
N ALA A 164 -4.64 1.94 -0.71
CA ALA A 164 -3.26 1.51 -0.84
C ALA A 164 -2.37 2.73 -1.15
N VAL A 165 -1.21 2.77 -0.51
CA VAL A 165 -0.14 3.74 -0.78
C VAL A 165 1.16 2.99 -0.95
N HIS A 166 2.05 3.50 -1.80
CA HIS A 166 3.35 2.88 -2.02
C HIS A 166 4.46 3.91 -2.16
N ALA A 167 5.67 3.49 -1.81
CA ALA A 167 6.88 4.20 -2.16
C ALA A 167 8.07 3.23 -2.13
N GLU A 168 9.17 3.66 -2.72
CA GLU A 168 10.38 2.84 -2.83
C GLU A 168 10.83 2.28 -1.47
N PRO A 169 11.49 1.11 -1.45
CA PRO A 169 12.12 0.59 -0.23
C PRO A 169 13.08 1.63 0.36
N GLY A 170 13.12 1.72 1.69
CA GLY A 170 14.11 2.54 2.38
C GLY A 170 13.84 4.04 2.47
N VAL A 171 12.75 4.58 1.91
CA VAL A 171 12.41 6.02 1.99
C VAL A 171 11.89 6.48 3.37
N GLY A 172 11.80 5.58 4.35
CA GLY A 172 11.30 5.89 5.69
C GLY A 172 9.77 5.85 5.85
N LYS A 173 9.06 5.05 5.03
CA LYS A 173 7.59 4.91 5.05
C LYS A 173 7.03 4.68 6.46
N SER A 174 7.61 3.75 7.21
CA SER A 174 7.17 3.38 8.55
C SER A 174 7.20 4.53 9.55
N ILE A 175 8.33 5.23 9.62
CA ILE A 175 8.51 6.39 10.50
C ILE A 175 7.59 7.53 10.04
N ALA A 176 7.48 7.75 8.74
CA ALA A 176 6.59 8.75 8.16
C ALA A 176 5.11 8.50 8.49
N SER A 177 4.64 7.24 8.39
CA SER A 177 3.28 6.83 8.78
C SER A 177 3.01 7.09 10.27
N LEU A 178 3.98 6.76 11.13
CA LEU A 178 3.89 7.01 12.56
C LEU A 178 3.81 8.52 12.87
N ARG A 179 4.61 9.34 12.20
CA ARG A 179 4.58 10.81 12.34
C ARG A 179 3.31 11.44 11.78
N ALA A 180 2.62 10.75 10.86
CA ALA A 180 1.36 11.22 10.27
C ALA A 180 0.13 10.88 11.14
N LEU A 181 0.23 9.99 12.14
CA LEU A 181 -0.91 9.59 12.99
C LEU A 181 -1.69 10.76 13.59
N PRO A 182 -1.08 11.87 14.05
CA PRO A 182 -1.81 13.03 14.54
C PRO A 182 -2.79 13.63 13.51
N ALA A 183 -2.53 13.49 12.21
CA ALA A 183 -3.42 13.96 11.15
C ALA A 183 -4.73 13.17 11.08
N GLY A 184 -4.74 11.94 11.59
CA GLY A 184 -5.94 11.12 11.74
C GLY A 184 -6.85 11.55 12.90
N ARG A 185 -6.41 12.50 13.75
CA ARG A 185 -7.19 13.04 14.87
C ARG A 185 -8.25 14.02 14.39
N VAL A 186 -9.28 13.49 13.76
CA VAL A 186 -10.57 14.18 13.62
C VAL A 186 -11.44 13.74 14.81
N SER A 187 -12.36 14.59 15.29
CA SER A 187 -13.25 14.26 16.41
C SER A 187 -13.89 12.89 16.22
N LYS A 188 -13.69 11.98 17.19
CA LYS A 188 -14.20 10.59 17.23
C LYS A 188 -13.58 9.58 16.23
N ASN A 189 -12.42 9.89 15.64
CA ASN A 189 -11.64 8.88 14.94
C ASN A 189 -10.68 8.15 15.89
N TYR A 190 -10.61 6.83 15.79
CA TYR A 190 -9.60 5.99 16.42
C TYR A 190 -8.61 5.49 15.36
N THR A 191 -7.37 5.96 15.41
CA THR A 191 -6.33 5.57 14.46
C THR A 191 -5.42 4.52 15.07
N VAL A 192 -5.29 3.37 14.42
CA VAL A 192 -4.38 2.29 14.84
C VAL A 192 -3.35 2.03 13.76
N LEU A 193 -2.08 1.99 14.15
CA LEU A 193 -0.97 1.52 13.30
C LEU A 193 -0.66 0.07 13.66
N LEU A 194 -0.72 -0.81 12.67
CA LEU A 194 -0.38 -2.22 12.74
C LEU A 194 0.94 -2.42 11.99
N ASP A 195 2.02 -2.64 12.73
CA ASP A 195 3.36 -2.85 12.19
C ASP A 195 3.71 -4.35 12.14
N GLY A 196 3.94 -4.87 10.94
CA GLY A 196 4.30 -6.27 10.72
C GLY A 196 3.21 -7.08 10.02
N GLY A 197 3.36 -8.41 10.03
CA GLY A 197 2.56 -9.31 9.21
C GLY A 197 1.04 -9.19 9.45
N PHE A 198 0.28 -8.99 8.36
CA PHE A 198 -1.15 -8.70 8.40
C PHE A 198 -1.97 -9.65 9.28
N ARG A 199 -1.81 -10.98 9.10
CA ARG A 199 -2.56 -11.97 9.87
C ARG A 199 -2.27 -11.87 11.37
N ALA A 200 -1.00 -11.78 11.74
CA ALA A 200 -0.57 -11.74 13.14
C ALA A 200 -1.08 -10.48 13.85
N GLU A 201 -0.91 -9.32 13.22
CA GLU A 201 -1.30 -8.05 13.84
C GLU A 201 -2.83 -7.87 13.89
N MET A 202 -3.57 -8.42 12.93
CA MET A 202 -5.03 -8.45 13.00
C MET A 202 -5.55 -9.36 14.11
N MET A 203 -5.00 -10.58 14.24
CA MET A 203 -5.34 -11.47 15.34
C MET A 203 -5.02 -10.83 16.69
N ARG A 204 -3.88 -10.12 16.78
CA ARG A 204 -3.48 -9.37 17.97
C ARG A 204 -4.43 -8.21 18.27
N PHE A 205 -4.82 -7.43 17.27
CA PHE A 205 -5.74 -6.31 17.42
C PHE A 205 -7.13 -6.75 17.89
N PHE A 206 -7.72 -7.73 17.19
CA PHE A 206 -9.04 -8.29 17.53
C PHE A 206 -9.01 -9.25 18.73
N ARG A 207 -7.80 -9.61 19.20
CA ARG A 207 -7.53 -10.51 20.33
C ARG A 207 -8.19 -11.88 20.15
N VAL A 208 -7.95 -12.47 19.00
CA VAL A 208 -8.46 -13.80 18.61
C VAL A 208 -7.29 -14.74 18.33
N THR A 209 -7.52 -16.05 18.40
CA THR A 209 -6.47 -17.06 18.17
C THR A 209 -6.38 -17.53 16.72
N SER A 210 -7.39 -17.23 15.90
CA SER A 210 -7.42 -17.59 14.49
C SER A 210 -7.86 -16.41 13.63
N PHE A 211 -7.45 -16.45 12.37
CA PHE A 211 -7.77 -15.41 11.41
C PHE A 211 -9.24 -15.47 10.93
N ASP A 212 -9.88 -16.64 10.94
CA ASP A 212 -11.31 -16.76 10.60
C ASP A 212 -12.21 -15.99 11.59
N LEU A 213 -11.81 -15.99 12.86
CA LEU A 213 -12.47 -15.19 13.90
C LEU A 213 -12.25 -13.70 13.69
N VAL A 214 -11.13 -13.26 13.10
CA VAL A 214 -10.89 -11.84 12.80
C VAL A 214 -12.00 -11.27 11.94
N VAL A 215 -12.34 -11.94 10.84
CA VAL A 215 -13.37 -11.46 9.90
C VAL A 215 -14.73 -11.44 10.58
N SER A 216 -15.05 -12.48 11.36
CA SER A 216 -16.31 -12.61 12.08
C SER A 216 -16.47 -11.52 13.14
N VAL A 217 -15.43 -11.26 13.93
CA VAL A 217 -15.41 -10.20 14.94
C VAL A 217 -15.44 -8.83 14.28
N ALA A 218 -14.66 -8.60 13.22
CA ALA A 218 -14.62 -7.31 12.51
C ALA A 218 -16.00 -6.91 11.96
N ARG A 219 -16.76 -7.86 11.41
CA ARG A 219 -18.14 -7.63 10.93
C ARG A 219 -19.11 -7.15 12.01
N LEU A 220 -18.82 -7.43 13.28
CA LEU A 220 -19.66 -7.04 14.41
C LEU A 220 -19.11 -5.79 15.12
N VAL A 221 -17.77 -5.71 15.28
CA VAL A 221 -17.09 -4.58 15.92
C VAL A 221 -17.28 -3.30 15.12
N PHE A 222 -17.14 -3.35 13.80
CA PHE A 222 -17.22 -2.16 12.96
C PHE A 222 -18.59 -1.44 13.05
N PRO A 223 -19.74 -2.12 12.84
CA PRO A 223 -21.04 -1.50 13.06
C PRO A 223 -21.23 -1.00 14.50
N ALA A 224 -20.79 -1.77 15.50
CA ALA A 224 -20.94 -1.40 16.91
C ALA A 224 -20.16 -0.12 17.28
N LEU A 225 -18.93 0.04 16.77
CA LEU A 225 -18.16 1.27 16.93
C LEU A 225 -18.82 2.45 16.22
N THR A 226 -19.36 2.22 15.02
CA THR A 226 -20.09 3.24 14.27
C THR A 226 -21.32 3.73 15.03
N GLN A 227 -22.06 2.82 15.66
CA GLN A 227 -23.20 3.15 16.53
C GLN A 227 -22.77 3.96 17.76
N ALA A 228 -21.57 3.70 18.30
CA ALA A 228 -20.95 4.52 19.34
C ALA A 228 -20.39 5.86 18.81
N GLY A 229 -20.52 6.13 17.51
CA GLY A 229 -20.00 7.33 16.86
C GLY A 229 -18.48 7.33 16.66
N VAL A 230 -17.84 6.16 16.74
CA VAL A 230 -16.39 5.99 16.55
C VAL A 230 -16.11 5.48 15.14
N CYS A 231 -15.35 6.27 14.37
CA CYS A 231 -14.77 5.82 13.10
C CYS A 231 -13.35 5.31 13.35
N MET A 232 -12.87 4.37 12.53
CA MET A 232 -11.57 3.72 12.74
C MET A 232 -10.71 3.87 11.50
N ASN A 233 -9.45 4.26 11.69
CA ASN A 233 -8.42 4.31 10.66
C ASN A 233 -7.37 3.26 11.01
N MET A 234 -7.31 2.14 10.29
CA MET A 234 -6.30 1.10 10.50
C MET A 234 -5.22 1.20 9.43
N ILE A 235 -3.98 1.48 9.83
CA ILE A 235 -2.83 1.54 8.94
C ILE A 235 -2.05 0.23 9.05
N PHE A 236 -1.90 -0.47 7.94
CA PHE A 236 -1.09 -1.67 7.81
C PHE A 236 0.27 -1.28 7.23
N ASP A 237 1.28 -1.21 8.09
CA ASP A 237 2.67 -0.95 7.68
C ASP A 237 3.43 -2.27 7.60
N ASN A 238 3.98 -2.56 6.41
CA ASN A 238 4.58 -3.87 6.09
C ASN A 238 3.62 -5.06 6.33
N GLY A 239 2.31 -4.84 6.21
CA GLY A 239 1.31 -5.90 6.36
C GLY A 239 1.34 -6.94 5.24
N VAL A 240 1.80 -6.54 4.05
CA VAL A 240 1.85 -7.37 2.84
C VAL A 240 3.20 -7.10 2.17
N GLU A 241 4.13 -8.03 2.31
CA GLU A 241 5.48 -7.92 1.74
C GLU A 241 5.58 -8.66 0.40
N GLU A 242 4.87 -9.78 0.24
CA GLU A 242 4.93 -10.63 -0.95
C GLU A 242 3.55 -10.83 -1.61
N ASP A 243 3.56 -11.05 -2.92
CA ASP A 243 2.35 -11.32 -3.71
C ASP A 243 1.67 -12.64 -3.29
N GLU A 244 2.44 -13.66 -2.91
CA GLU A 244 1.88 -14.96 -2.51
C GLU A 244 1.00 -14.85 -1.26
N ASP A 245 1.45 -14.10 -0.25
CA ASP A 245 0.71 -13.88 0.99
C ASP A 245 -0.62 -13.17 0.74
N PHE A 246 -0.60 -12.22 -0.21
CA PHE A 246 -1.80 -11.53 -0.66
C PHE A 246 -2.78 -12.48 -1.33
N HIS A 247 -2.30 -13.36 -2.22
CA HIS A 247 -3.15 -14.33 -2.91
C HIS A 247 -3.79 -15.33 -1.96
N LYS A 248 -3.04 -15.85 -0.98
CA LYS A 248 -3.53 -16.80 0.03
C LYS A 248 -4.63 -16.22 0.92
N SER A 249 -4.65 -14.90 1.12
CA SER A 249 -5.57 -14.23 2.05
C SER A 249 -6.59 -13.32 1.34
N ARG A 250 -6.75 -13.46 0.02
CA ARG A 250 -7.53 -12.53 -0.82
C ARG A 250 -8.99 -12.44 -0.39
N THR A 251 -9.63 -13.57 -0.11
CA THR A 251 -11.05 -13.65 0.23
C THR A 251 -11.34 -12.98 1.57
N GLU A 252 -10.43 -13.16 2.52
CA GLU A 252 -10.51 -12.58 3.84
C GLU A 252 -10.27 -11.06 3.80
N TRP A 253 -9.30 -10.60 2.99
CA TRP A 253 -9.12 -9.18 2.71
C TRP A 253 -10.41 -8.58 2.15
N ILE A 254 -10.99 -9.16 1.11
CA ILE A 254 -12.26 -8.65 0.54
C ILE A 254 -13.35 -8.58 1.61
N SER A 255 -13.49 -9.61 2.44
CA SER A 255 -14.51 -9.65 3.50
C SER A 255 -14.30 -8.55 4.54
N LEU A 256 -13.06 -8.32 4.96
CA LEU A 256 -12.70 -7.26 5.87
C LEU A 256 -12.94 -5.86 5.25
N LEU A 257 -12.55 -5.66 3.99
CA LEU A 257 -12.74 -4.41 3.28
C LEU A 257 -14.23 -4.06 3.13
N LYS A 258 -15.08 -5.07 2.85
CA LYS A 258 -16.53 -4.87 2.78
C LYS A 258 -17.08 -4.41 4.13
N ALA A 259 -16.72 -5.08 5.22
CA ALA A 259 -17.16 -4.73 6.56
C ALA A 259 -16.72 -3.31 6.97
N ALA A 260 -15.46 -2.95 6.69
CA ALA A 260 -14.93 -1.62 6.98
C ALA A 260 -15.66 -0.54 6.16
N TYR A 261 -15.86 -0.77 4.86
CA TYR A 261 -16.54 0.18 3.98
C TYR A 261 -18.00 0.42 4.41
N GLU A 262 -18.75 -0.64 4.69
CA GLU A 262 -20.17 -0.59 5.07
C GLU A 262 -20.40 0.12 6.40
N SER A 263 -19.39 0.14 7.27
CA SER A 263 -19.44 0.81 8.58
C SER A 263 -18.66 2.13 8.61
N GLY A 264 -18.16 2.62 7.47
CA GLY A 264 -17.48 3.91 7.43
C GLY A 264 -16.06 3.95 8.01
N HIS A 265 -15.39 2.80 8.19
CA HIS A 265 -13.98 2.73 8.63
C HIS A 265 -13.01 2.77 7.45
N HIS A 266 -11.80 3.29 7.68
CA HIS A 266 -10.71 3.39 6.72
C HIS A 266 -9.63 2.36 7.02
N LEU A 267 -9.28 1.56 6.02
CA LEU A 267 -8.12 0.68 6.02
C LEU A 267 -7.08 1.27 5.07
N ILE A 268 -5.86 1.48 5.55
CA ILE A 268 -4.77 2.07 4.78
C ILE A 268 -3.66 1.03 4.71
N VAL A 269 -3.27 0.63 3.50
CA VAL A 269 -2.20 -0.36 3.32
C VAL A 269 -0.97 0.33 2.74
N VAL A 270 0.15 0.26 3.46
CA VAL A 270 1.43 0.82 3.06
C VAL A 270 2.30 -0.28 2.48
N THR A 271 2.61 -0.20 1.18
CA THR A 271 3.42 -1.21 0.49
C THR A 271 4.70 -0.60 -0.09
N GLN A 272 5.62 -1.47 -0.50
CA GLN A 272 6.83 -1.07 -1.20
C GLN A 272 6.64 -1.03 -2.72
N SER A 273 5.80 -1.93 -3.25
CA SER A 273 5.58 -2.13 -4.67
C SER A 273 4.32 -1.41 -5.17
N GLU A 274 4.48 -0.68 -6.27
CA GLU A 274 3.37 -0.08 -7.03
C GLU A 274 2.42 -1.16 -7.54
N ALA A 275 2.95 -2.24 -8.11
CA ALA A 275 2.13 -3.34 -8.62
C ALA A 275 1.25 -3.94 -7.50
N LEU A 276 1.80 -4.13 -6.31
CA LEU A 276 1.04 -4.62 -5.16
C LEU A 276 0.00 -3.60 -4.68
N ALA A 277 0.34 -2.31 -4.63
CA ALA A 277 -0.63 -1.27 -4.30
C ALA A 277 -1.78 -1.20 -5.31
N MET A 278 -1.51 -1.38 -6.60
CA MET A 278 -2.53 -1.45 -7.64
C MET A 278 -3.41 -2.69 -7.49
N LYS A 279 -2.84 -3.86 -7.14
CA LYS A 279 -3.61 -5.08 -6.85
C LYS A 279 -4.53 -4.90 -5.65
N ILE A 280 -4.03 -4.31 -4.56
CA ILE A 280 -4.84 -4.01 -3.36
C ILE A 280 -5.89 -2.94 -3.68
N GLY A 281 -5.52 -1.90 -4.44
CA GLY A 281 -6.41 -0.83 -4.87
C GLY A 281 -7.54 -1.30 -5.78
N SER A 282 -7.33 -2.35 -6.56
CA SER A 282 -8.35 -2.95 -7.44
C SER A 282 -9.08 -4.15 -6.82
N LEU A 283 -8.85 -4.43 -5.54
CA LEU A 283 -9.31 -5.66 -4.90
C LEU A 283 -10.85 -5.80 -4.84
N ASN A 284 -11.58 -4.69 -4.68
CA ASN A 284 -13.02 -4.69 -4.41
C ASN A 284 -13.76 -3.50 -5.05
N GLY A 285 -13.43 -3.17 -6.30
CA GLY A 285 -14.04 -2.06 -7.05
C GLY A 285 -13.87 -0.73 -6.32
N GLU A 286 -14.92 0.09 -6.27
CA GLU A 286 -14.90 1.42 -5.63
C GLU A 286 -14.55 1.41 -4.13
N ARG A 287 -14.64 0.26 -3.47
CA ARG A 287 -14.37 0.09 -2.03
C ARG A 287 -12.87 0.00 -1.72
N SER A 288 -12.05 -0.20 -2.74
CA SER A 288 -10.59 -0.17 -2.66
C SER A 288 -10.04 0.79 -3.70
N ARG A 289 -8.89 1.39 -3.46
CA ARG A 289 -8.23 2.27 -4.42
C ARG A 289 -6.77 2.49 -4.05
N VAL A 290 -5.97 2.92 -5.00
CA VAL A 290 -4.73 3.62 -4.70
C VAL A 290 -5.08 5.05 -4.28
N SER A 291 -4.33 5.62 -3.34
CA SER A 291 -4.52 7.01 -2.92
C SER A 291 -4.50 7.95 -4.14
N ALA A 292 -5.47 8.86 -4.21
CA ALA A 292 -5.51 9.87 -5.28
C ALA A 292 -4.40 10.93 -5.11
N GLU A 293 -3.86 11.01 -3.89
CA GLU A 293 -2.77 11.87 -3.47
C GLU A 293 -1.40 11.23 -3.76
N GLN A 294 -1.38 9.98 -4.26
CA GLN A 294 -0.20 9.23 -4.64
C GLN A 294 0.46 9.86 -5.87
N GLU A 295 1.67 10.36 -5.70
CA GLU A 295 2.60 10.74 -6.76
C GLU A 295 3.51 9.56 -7.17
N ALA A 296 4.31 9.77 -8.22
CA ALA A 296 5.31 8.81 -8.66
C ALA A 296 6.28 8.44 -7.51
N PRO A 297 6.68 7.15 -7.37
CA PRO A 297 7.49 6.69 -6.23
C PRO A 297 8.76 7.52 -5.95
N VAL A 298 9.41 8.01 -7.01
CA VAL A 298 10.63 8.82 -6.94
C VAL A 298 10.41 10.16 -6.21
N LYS A 299 9.18 10.68 -6.17
CA LYS A 299 8.83 11.92 -5.47
C LYS A 299 8.88 11.80 -3.96
N TYR A 300 8.97 10.56 -3.42
CA TYR A 300 9.07 10.34 -1.98
C TYR A 300 10.48 10.22 -1.44
N ARG A 301 11.49 10.30 -2.31
CA ARG A 301 12.89 10.42 -1.91
C ARG A 301 13.09 11.73 -1.17
N TRP A 302 14.01 11.71 -0.22
CA TRP A 302 14.23 12.85 0.65
C TRP A 302 14.92 13.97 -0.12
N ALA A 303 14.64 15.21 0.26
CA ALA A 303 15.37 16.38 -0.22
C ALA A 303 16.76 16.46 0.44
N LYS A 304 17.66 17.27 -0.13
CA LYS A 304 19.04 17.40 0.37
C LYS A 304 19.08 17.86 1.83
N GLU A 305 18.19 18.77 2.21
CA GLU A 305 18.10 19.33 3.56
C GLU A 305 17.70 18.27 4.57
N GLN A 306 16.72 17.43 4.21
CA GLN A 306 16.26 16.30 5.04
C GLN A 306 17.34 15.23 5.18
N ALA A 307 18.04 14.94 4.08
CA ALA A 307 19.16 14.00 4.08
C ALA A 307 20.30 14.51 4.97
N ARG A 308 20.65 15.80 4.86
CA ARG A 308 21.67 16.44 5.69
C ARG A 308 21.31 16.42 7.16
N GLU A 309 20.06 16.71 7.51
CA GLU A 309 19.57 16.67 8.89
C GLU A 309 19.71 15.26 9.49
N TYR A 310 19.25 14.23 8.77
CA TYR A 310 19.35 12.85 9.22
C TYR A 310 20.78 12.34 9.28
N LEU A 311 21.62 12.74 8.33
CA LEU A 311 23.04 12.44 8.38
C LEU A 311 23.67 13.03 9.66
N GLY A 312 23.27 14.24 10.07
CA GLY A 312 23.66 14.81 11.35
C GLY A 312 23.30 13.89 12.53
N TYR A 313 22.07 13.36 12.56
CA TYR A 313 21.64 12.41 13.59
C TYR A 313 22.43 11.09 13.55
N LEU A 314 22.75 10.60 12.35
CA LEU A 314 23.52 9.39 12.15
C LEU A 314 24.99 9.54 12.59
N LEU A 315 25.60 10.70 12.38
CA LEU A 315 26.96 11.00 12.82
C LEU A 315 27.01 11.18 14.34
N GLU A 316 26.06 11.93 14.92
CA GLU A 316 25.91 12.11 16.36
C GLU A 316 25.74 10.75 17.07
N ALA A 317 24.85 9.89 16.56
CA ALA A 317 24.63 8.55 17.11
C ALA A 317 25.86 7.63 17.04
N ARG A 318 26.76 7.85 16.07
CA ARG A 318 28.02 7.11 15.90
C ARG A 318 29.21 7.78 16.60
N ASN A 319 29.00 8.87 17.33
CA ASN A 319 30.06 9.71 17.92
C ASN A 319 31.11 10.18 16.90
N ILE A 320 30.71 10.38 15.65
CA ILE A 320 31.58 10.90 14.59
C ILE A 320 31.47 12.42 14.60
N GLN A 321 32.60 13.10 14.78
CA GLN A 321 32.64 14.57 14.76
C GLN A 321 32.33 15.08 13.35
N PRO A 322 31.37 16.01 13.16
CA PRO A 322 31.01 16.55 11.85
C PRO A 322 32.21 17.15 11.10
N GLU A 323 33.20 17.70 11.80
CA GLU A 323 34.39 18.31 11.23
C GLU A 323 35.37 17.29 10.64
N ALA A 324 35.26 16.02 11.04
CA ALA A 324 36.07 14.93 10.51
C ALA A 324 35.54 14.38 9.18
N VAL A 325 34.36 14.81 8.74
CA VAL A 325 33.67 14.28 7.58
C VAL A 325 33.25 15.42 6.65
N ASP A 326 33.61 15.30 5.38
CA ASP A 326 33.03 16.16 4.35
C ASP A 326 31.57 15.74 4.11
N VAL A 327 30.65 16.41 4.80
CA VAL A 327 29.20 16.15 4.76
C VAL A 327 28.65 16.25 3.34
N ASP A 328 29.09 17.23 2.54
CA ASP A 328 28.59 17.42 1.19
C ASP A 328 29.11 16.34 0.23
N LYS A 329 30.36 15.92 0.40
CA LYS A 329 30.89 14.75 -0.32
C LYS A 329 30.15 13.47 0.06
N LEU A 330 29.89 13.25 1.35
CA LEU A 330 29.16 12.07 1.82
C LEU A 330 27.73 12.03 1.28
N LEU A 331 27.01 13.15 1.35
CA LEU A 331 25.68 13.27 0.76
C LEU A 331 25.71 13.01 -0.74
N SER A 332 26.73 13.49 -1.45
CA SER A 332 26.90 13.22 -2.88
C SER A 332 27.09 11.73 -3.15
N SER A 333 27.88 11.03 -2.31
CA SER A 333 28.07 9.57 -2.39
C SER A 333 26.82 8.77 -2.02
N CYS A 334 25.92 9.33 -1.22
CA CYS A 334 24.65 8.71 -0.82
C CYS A 334 23.46 9.09 -1.71
N SER A 335 23.65 9.95 -2.72
CA SER A 335 22.60 10.29 -3.67
C SER A 335 22.32 9.11 -4.58
N ILE A 336 21.05 8.85 -4.88
CA ILE A 336 20.68 7.81 -5.84
C ILE A 336 21.19 8.22 -7.24
N PRO A 337 21.96 7.38 -7.93
CA PRO A 337 22.61 7.76 -9.19
C PRO A 337 21.67 7.56 -10.39
N ASP A 338 20.51 8.23 -10.36
CA ASP A 338 19.58 8.31 -11.49
C ASP A 338 19.22 9.77 -11.83
N VAL A 339 18.43 9.96 -12.89
CA VAL A 339 18.05 11.30 -13.38
C VAL A 339 17.19 12.10 -12.40
N TYR A 340 16.61 11.44 -11.39
CA TYR A 340 15.76 12.07 -10.39
C TYR A 340 16.55 12.45 -9.13
N GLY A 341 17.63 11.72 -8.83
CA GLY A 341 18.45 11.92 -7.65
C GLY A 341 17.70 11.66 -6.35
N GLY A 342 18.08 12.39 -5.30
CA GLY A 342 17.46 12.31 -3.98
C GLY A 342 18.09 11.24 -3.09
N TRP A 343 17.59 11.15 -1.86
CA TRP A 343 18.20 10.33 -0.81
C TRP A 343 17.20 9.35 -0.17
N LYS A 344 17.74 8.23 0.31
CA LYS A 344 17.03 7.26 1.15
C LYS A 344 17.76 7.13 2.48
N PRO A 345 17.04 7.23 3.62
CA PRO A 345 17.58 6.94 4.95
C PRO A 345 18.42 5.67 5.02
N ILE A 346 17.91 4.57 4.46
CA ILE A 346 18.62 3.28 4.52
C ILE A 346 19.96 3.33 3.76
N ALA A 347 20.02 4.04 2.63
CA ALA A 347 21.24 4.13 1.83
C ALA A 347 22.32 4.96 2.55
N MET A 348 21.92 6.02 3.26
CA MET A 348 22.84 6.79 4.10
C MET A 348 23.36 5.98 5.29
N SER A 349 22.51 5.15 5.91
CA SER A 349 22.98 4.25 6.98
C SER A 349 23.94 3.21 6.43
N ASN A 350 23.59 2.52 5.36
CA ASN A 350 24.44 1.50 4.74
C ASN A 350 25.79 2.05 4.28
N TYR A 351 25.82 3.28 3.76
CA TYR A 351 27.08 3.92 3.40
C TYR A 351 27.97 4.14 4.63
N LEU A 352 27.42 4.60 5.75
CA LEU A 352 28.20 4.79 6.98
C LEU A 352 28.65 3.47 7.62
N ASP A 353 27.81 2.44 7.57
CA ASP A 353 28.07 1.17 8.27
C ASP A 353 28.93 0.22 7.43
N PHE A 354 28.78 0.25 6.11
CA PHE A 354 29.36 -0.74 5.18
C PHE A 354 30.09 -0.12 3.98
N ASN A 355 30.13 1.22 3.87
CA ASN A 355 30.67 1.93 2.69
C ASN A 355 29.96 1.52 1.37
N GLU A 356 28.69 1.12 1.47
CA GLU A 356 27.86 0.74 0.33
C GLU A 356 27.25 1.97 -0.34
N THR A 357 27.52 2.17 -1.62
CA THR A 357 26.88 3.23 -2.40
C THR A 357 25.48 2.82 -2.85
N PRO A 358 24.51 3.77 -2.93
CA PRO A 358 23.16 3.46 -3.38
C PRO A 358 23.17 2.88 -4.79
N VAL A 359 22.51 1.74 -4.97
CA VAL A 359 22.29 1.13 -6.29
C VAL A 359 20.94 1.61 -6.84
N VAL A 360 20.88 1.90 -8.14
CA VAL A 360 19.58 2.07 -8.81
C VAL A 360 18.90 0.71 -8.79
N LEU A 361 17.85 0.57 -7.98
CA LEU A 361 16.93 -0.54 -8.11
C LEU A 361 16.24 -0.37 -9.47
N SER A 362 16.79 -1.01 -10.50
CA SER A 362 16.08 -1.17 -11.77
C SER A 362 14.72 -1.76 -11.42
N SER A 363 13.66 -0.99 -11.65
CA SER A 363 12.29 -1.40 -11.33
C SER A 363 11.78 -2.57 -12.17
N ALA A 364 12.64 -3.16 -13.01
CA ALA A 364 12.38 -4.46 -13.60
C ALA A 364 12.91 -5.54 -12.67
N ALA A 365 12.01 -6.15 -11.90
CA ALA A 365 12.16 -7.59 -11.65
C ALA A 365 12.54 -8.25 -12.99
N PRO A 366 13.47 -9.23 -13.03
CA PRO A 366 13.78 -9.92 -14.27
C PRO A 366 12.46 -10.31 -14.92
N GLN A 367 12.15 -9.69 -16.07
CA GLN A 367 10.89 -9.94 -16.75
C GLN A 367 10.85 -11.45 -16.95
N PRO A 368 9.80 -12.14 -16.46
CA PRO A 368 9.70 -13.56 -16.69
C PRO A 368 9.83 -13.77 -18.21
N PRO A 369 10.64 -14.75 -18.64
CA PRO A 369 10.94 -14.96 -20.04
C PRO A 369 9.64 -14.87 -20.87
N PRO A 370 9.58 -14.08 -21.97
CA PRO A 370 8.35 -13.88 -22.71
C PRO A 370 7.75 -15.23 -23.10
N ALA A 371 6.51 -15.47 -22.71
CA ALA A 371 5.90 -16.77 -22.92
C ALA A 371 5.75 -17.12 -24.40
N VAL A 372 5.87 -18.41 -24.71
CA VAL A 372 5.76 -18.93 -26.08
C VAL A 372 4.36 -19.52 -26.26
N TRP A 373 3.69 -19.16 -27.35
CA TRP A 373 2.43 -19.78 -27.74
C TRP A 373 2.71 -20.97 -28.65
N VAL A 374 2.07 -22.11 -28.36
CA VAL A 374 2.17 -23.33 -29.17
C VAL A 374 0.79 -23.85 -29.53
N CYS A 375 0.60 -24.38 -30.72
CA CYS A 375 -0.63 -25.01 -31.20
C CYS A 375 -0.33 -26.37 -31.82
N GLN A 376 -1.32 -27.27 -31.81
CA GLN A 376 -1.18 -28.56 -32.46
C GLN A 376 -1.54 -28.46 -33.94
N LEU A 377 -0.65 -28.95 -34.79
CA LEU A 377 -0.87 -29.07 -36.23
C LEU A 377 -1.28 -30.50 -36.59
N GLY A 378 -2.15 -30.61 -37.59
CA GLY A 378 -2.47 -31.84 -38.29
C GLY A 378 -2.16 -31.65 -39.77
N SER A 379 -1.86 -32.75 -40.45
CA SER A 379 -1.61 -32.76 -41.89
C SER A 379 -2.34 -33.94 -42.51
N PRO A 380 -3.65 -33.79 -42.83
CA PRO A 380 -4.49 -34.90 -43.30
C PRO A 380 -3.93 -35.57 -44.58
N ASP A 381 -3.31 -34.78 -45.46
CA ASP A 381 -2.83 -35.25 -46.77
C ASP A 381 -1.29 -35.27 -46.91
N GLY A 382 -0.57 -35.01 -45.81
CA GLY A 382 0.90 -34.94 -45.80
C GLY A 382 1.51 -33.73 -46.51
N LYS A 383 0.67 -32.78 -46.99
CA LYS A 383 1.09 -31.64 -47.84
C LYS A 383 0.72 -30.28 -47.27
N ASP A 384 -0.44 -30.18 -46.63
CA ASP A 384 -0.94 -28.93 -46.04
C ASP A 384 -1.13 -29.11 -44.54
N PHE A 385 -0.78 -28.08 -43.77
CA PHE A 385 -0.92 -28.07 -42.32
C PHE A 385 -2.20 -27.32 -41.91
N GLU A 386 -2.99 -27.93 -41.05
CA GLU A 386 -4.15 -27.33 -40.40
C GLU A 386 -3.98 -27.31 -38.89
N ILE A 387 -4.51 -26.29 -38.23
CA ILE A 387 -4.51 -26.21 -36.77
C ILE A 387 -5.63 -27.11 -36.24
N VAL A 388 -5.26 -28.20 -35.57
CA VAL A 388 -6.21 -29.22 -35.06
C VAL A 388 -6.49 -29.09 -33.55
N GLY A 389 -5.75 -28.22 -32.85
CA GLY A 389 -5.91 -28.02 -31.40
C GLY A 389 -5.85 -26.55 -30.98
N ASN A 390 -6.33 -26.28 -29.76
CA ASN A 390 -6.26 -24.94 -29.18
C ASN A 390 -4.81 -24.57 -28.84
N ALA A 391 -4.39 -23.36 -29.21
CA ALA A 391 -3.08 -22.87 -28.79
C ALA A 391 -3.03 -22.62 -27.28
N PHE A 392 -1.97 -23.09 -26.62
CA PHE A 392 -1.69 -22.88 -25.19
C PHE A 392 -0.35 -22.20 -24.99
N LYS A 393 -0.11 -21.73 -23.75
CA LYS A 393 0.98 -20.83 -23.40
C LYS A 393 2.01 -21.54 -22.54
N ILE A 394 3.26 -21.56 -22.98
CA ILE A 394 4.40 -22.07 -22.22
C ILE A 394 5.12 -20.89 -21.55
N THR A 395 5.18 -20.92 -20.22
CA THR A 395 5.80 -19.86 -19.40
C THR A 395 7.18 -20.26 -18.85
N ALA A 396 7.68 -21.45 -19.19
CA ALA A 396 9.02 -21.90 -18.81
C ALA A 396 10.11 -21.15 -19.59
N SER A 397 11.34 -21.17 -19.06
CA SER A 397 12.52 -20.65 -19.75
C SER A 397 12.87 -21.54 -20.94
N VAL A 398 12.42 -21.16 -22.14
CA VAL A 398 12.71 -21.86 -23.39
C VAL A 398 13.76 -21.08 -24.19
N SER A 399 14.95 -21.67 -24.39
CA SER A 399 16.04 -21.06 -25.17
C SER A 399 15.93 -21.41 -26.64
N ASP A 400 15.66 -22.69 -26.90
CA ASP A 400 15.71 -23.34 -28.20
C ASP A 400 14.53 -24.31 -28.38
N VAL A 401 14.48 -24.93 -29.55
CA VAL A 401 13.39 -25.84 -29.93
C VAL A 401 13.40 -27.12 -29.10
N ASP A 402 14.54 -27.61 -28.62
CA ASP A 402 14.61 -28.78 -27.73
C ASP A 402 13.98 -28.51 -26.36
N ASP A 403 14.27 -27.35 -25.77
CA ASP A 403 13.59 -26.87 -24.56
C ASP A 403 12.08 -26.75 -24.77
N LEU A 404 11.66 -26.28 -25.96
CA LEU A 404 10.25 -26.16 -26.31
C LEU A 404 9.58 -27.54 -26.40
N LYS A 405 10.23 -28.53 -27.03
CA LYS A 405 9.75 -29.92 -27.11
C LYS A 405 9.58 -30.54 -25.72
N LYS A 406 10.48 -30.26 -24.78
CA LYS A 406 10.40 -30.74 -23.38
C LYS A 406 9.28 -30.04 -22.59
N ALA A 407 8.96 -28.79 -22.92
CA ALA A 407 7.96 -27.99 -22.22
C ALA A 407 6.52 -28.22 -22.72
N ILE A 408 6.33 -28.80 -23.91
CA ILE A 408 5.03 -29.26 -24.40
C ILE A 408 4.59 -30.46 -23.55
N ASP A 409 3.44 -30.30 -22.87
CA ASP A 409 2.95 -31.03 -21.70
C ASP A 409 3.31 -32.55 -21.65
N PRO A 410 3.96 -33.05 -20.58
CA PRO A 410 4.26 -34.48 -20.41
C PRO A 410 3.02 -35.39 -20.28
N SER A 411 1.80 -34.84 -20.17
CA SER A 411 0.57 -35.64 -20.21
C SER A 411 0.18 -36.14 -21.61
N PHE A 412 0.89 -35.74 -22.67
CA PHE A 412 0.82 -36.39 -24.01
C PHE A 412 1.69 -37.68 -24.11
N SER A 413 2.25 -38.18 -23.00
CA SER A 413 3.09 -39.39 -22.92
C SER A 413 2.27 -40.67 -23.20
N PRO A 414 2.75 -41.60 -24.07
CA PRO A 414 4.08 -42.21 -23.98
C PRO A 414 5.11 -41.77 -25.04
N PHE A 415 4.96 -40.59 -25.67
CA PHE A 415 5.89 -40.17 -26.71
C PHE A 415 7.16 -39.52 -26.14
N GLN A 416 8.31 -39.92 -26.68
CA GLN A 416 9.60 -39.26 -26.44
C GLN A 416 9.55 -37.87 -27.09
N SER A 417 9.90 -36.81 -26.35
CA SER A 417 9.93 -35.42 -26.84
C SER A 417 10.73 -35.24 -28.13
N SER A 418 11.76 -36.08 -28.35
CA SER A 418 12.57 -36.11 -29.58
C SER A 418 11.80 -36.45 -30.86
N LYS A 419 10.58 -36.99 -30.74
CA LYS A 419 9.72 -37.34 -31.89
C LYS A 419 8.70 -36.26 -32.25
N ILE A 420 8.69 -35.15 -31.51
CA ILE A 420 7.82 -34.01 -31.80
C ILE A 420 8.53 -33.14 -32.83
N ASP A 421 7.85 -32.87 -33.94
CA ASP A 421 8.31 -31.90 -34.93
C ASP A 421 7.72 -30.53 -34.60
N ILE A 422 8.56 -29.50 -34.58
CA ILE A 422 8.18 -28.11 -34.31
C ILE A 422 8.24 -27.31 -35.61
N TYR A 423 7.27 -26.45 -35.81
CA TYR A 423 7.10 -25.59 -36.98
C TYR A 423 6.91 -24.15 -36.53
N SER A 424 7.44 -23.20 -37.29
CA SER A 424 7.13 -21.78 -37.13
C SER A 424 6.33 -21.28 -38.34
N GLN A 425 5.45 -20.31 -38.11
CA GLN A 425 4.65 -19.70 -39.18
C GLN A 425 5.45 -18.57 -39.85
N LYS A 426 5.75 -18.72 -41.14
CA LYS A 426 6.42 -17.72 -41.99
C LYS A 426 5.44 -17.24 -43.08
N GLU A 427 5.83 -16.22 -43.85
CA GLU A 427 4.97 -15.62 -44.89
C GLU A 427 4.48 -16.64 -45.94
N GLU A 428 5.28 -17.69 -46.19
CA GLU A 428 4.98 -18.75 -47.16
C GLU A 428 4.34 -20.01 -46.54
N GLY A 429 4.03 -19.99 -45.23
CA GLY A 429 3.42 -21.12 -44.52
C GLY A 429 4.24 -21.64 -43.34
N TRP A 430 3.92 -22.86 -42.90
CA TRP A 430 4.60 -23.51 -41.76
C TRP A 430 5.94 -24.11 -42.19
N VAL A 431 7.01 -23.71 -41.52
CA VAL A 431 8.37 -24.19 -41.79
C VAL A 431 8.88 -24.96 -40.58
N ARG A 432 9.39 -26.17 -40.81
CA ARG A 432 9.96 -27.01 -39.76
C ARG A 432 11.23 -26.36 -39.21
N GLU A 433 11.33 -26.30 -37.90
CA GLU A 433 12.50 -25.79 -37.18
C GLU A 433 13.38 -26.96 -36.71
N ASP A 434 14.70 -26.75 -36.73
CA ASP A 434 15.66 -27.69 -36.16
C ASP A 434 15.79 -27.51 -34.65
N GLU A 435 16.49 -28.42 -33.98
CA GLU A 435 16.57 -28.46 -32.50
C GLU A 435 17.45 -27.34 -31.93
N GLU A 436 18.38 -26.80 -32.73
CA GLU A 436 19.31 -25.74 -32.34
C GLU A 436 18.76 -24.34 -32.67
N ALA A 437 17.63 -24.26 -33.39
CA ALA A 437 17.00 -23.01 -33.75
C ALA A 437 16.57 -22.23 -32.51
N ALA A 438 16.97 -20.97 -32.47
CA ALA A 438 16.54 -20.04 -31.43
C ALA A 438 15.02 -19.82 -31.51
N VAL A 439 14.33 -19.93 -30.37
CA VAL A 439 12.89 -19.71 -30.32
C VAL A 439 12.59 -18.21 -30.39
N ASN A 440 12.04 -17.79 -31.52
CA ASN A 440 11.50 -16.45 -31.73
C ASN A 440 10.17 -16.31 -30.99
N ARG A 441 10.21 -15.68 -29.82
CA ARG A 441 9.04 -15.48 -28.95
C ARG A 441 8.07 -14.51 -29.62
N GLY A 442 7.08 -15.06 -30.31
CA GLY A 442 5.98 -14.31 -30.91
C GLY A 442 5.28 -13.40 -29.89
N LYS A 443 4.75 -12.26 -30.35
CA LYS A 443 4.12 -11.27 -29.46
C LYS A 443 2.65 -11.61 -29.15
N SER A 444 2.06 -12.55 -29.89
CA SER A 444 0.64 -12.86 -29.84
C SER A 444 0.34 -14.34 -30.08
N LYS A 445 -0.91 -14.75 -29.84
CA LYS A 445 -1.42 -16.10 -30.17
C LYS A 445 -1.40 -16.38 -31.68
N ALA A 446 -1.38 -15.33 -32.52
CA ALA A 446 -1.27 -15.46 -33.97
C ALA A 446 0.15 -15.85 -34.43
N ASP A 447 1.17 -15.60 -33.59
CA ASP A 447 2.58 -15.91 -33.88
C ASP A 447 3.01 -17.20 -33.17
N CYS A 448 2.11 -18.19 -33.10
CA CYS A 448 2.37 -19.42 -32.36
C CYS A 448 3.27 -20.39 -33.13
N TYR A 449 4.02 -21.20 -32.40
CA TYR A 449 4.69 -22.38 -32.96
C TYR A 449 3.68 -23.51 -33.14
N GLY A 450 3.77 -24.24 -34.23
CA GLY A 450 3.03 -25.46 -34.46
C GLY A 450 3.82 -26.67 -33.98
N PHE A 451 3.19 -27.66 -33.38
CA PHE A 451 3.81 -28.97 -33.14
C PHE A 451 2.98 -30.08 -33.77
N MET A 452 3.66 -31.09 -34.32
CA MET A 452 3.02 -32.32 -34.79
C MET A 452 3.43 -33.52 -33.94
N LEU A 453 2.44 -34.35 -33.63
CA LEU A 453 2.66 -35.66 -33.04
C LEU A 453 2.95 -36.68 -34.15
N PRO A 454 3.78 -37.72 -33.90
CA PRO A 454 4.10 -38.74 -34.88
C PRO A 454 2.83 -39.51 -35.34
N ALA A 455 2.83 -39.91 -36.61
CA ALA A 455 1.73 -40.66 -37.22
C ALA A 455 1.41 -41.93 -36.39
N GLY A 456 0.19 -42.00 -35.85
CA GLY A 456 -0.25 -43.03 -34.91
C GLY A 456 -0.65 -42.52 -33.52
N ALA A 457 -0.32 -41.27 -33.17
CA ALA A 457 -0.66 -40.66 -31.89
C ALA A 457 -2.03 -39.96 -31.85
N ALA A 458 -2.59 -39.61 -33.01
CA ALA A 458 -3.80 -38.78 -33.12
C ALA A 458 -5.11 -39.49 -32.71
N GLY A 459 -5.06 -40.77 -32.31
CA GLY A 459 -6.23 -41.57 -31.93
C GLY A 459 -6.49 -41.71 -30.44
N ALA A 460 -5.77 -40.98 -29.57
CA ALA A 460 -5.84 -41.17 -28.11
C ALA A 460 -6.02 -39.88 -27.29
N ALA A 461 -6.43 -38.76 -27.91
CA ALA A 461 -6.69 -37.48 -27.24
C ALA A 461 -8.20 -37.20 -27.12
#